data_AF-A0AAD8S3Q5-F1
#
_entry.id   AF-A0AAD8S3Q5-F1
#
_cell.length_a   1.000
_cell.length_b   1.000
_cell.length_c   1.000
_cell.angle_alpha   90.00
_cell.angle_beta   90.00
_cell.angle_gamma   90.00
#
_symmetry.space_group_name_H-M   'P 1'
#
loop_
_entity.id
_entity.type
_entity.pdbx_description
1 polymer ?
#
loop_
_entity_poly.entity_id
_entity_poly.type
_entity_poly.pdbx_seq_one_letter_code
_entity_poly.pdbx_strand_id
1 'polypeptide(L)'
;MVIPLIAQYISAGIEKRHQPRINLKGYLVGNPKTDPKFDINFRIPSAHGFGIISDQIYEDAMKSCKGDYVNPTNQMCAGVLRKIENLISEIADAHFLYKKCVVAVPKPFDDASRRKFLMEESIQINAAPGRPSLDCFTYGYYLAYFWMNDNLTRNSLGVKEGTTSEWIRCIKGLPNTFDMPSSIPYHLNLTTKGYRALVYSGDHDLQVPLLGTQAWIRSLNFPIVDDWRAWHLDGQAAGFTIAYANNLTFATIKGGGHTAPEYQPEECFAMAQRWLNNEPL
;
A
#
# COMPACT_ATOMS: atom_id res chain seq x y z
N MET A 1 -0.33 -8.16 -0.63
CA MET A 1 -1.06 -9.41 -0.95
C MET A 1 -0.20 -10.40 -1.73
N VAL A 2 0.38 -10.03 -2.89
CA VAL A 2 0.99 -11.00 -3.83
C VAL A 2 2.36 -11.55 -3.39
N ILE A 3 3.20 -10.73 -2.75
CA ILE A 3 4.58 -11.11 -2.38
C ILE A 3 4.67 -12.39 -1.53
N PRO A 4 3.93 -12.54 -0.40
CA PRO A 4 4.01 -13.77 0.39
C PRO A 4 3.46 -14.98 -0.36
N LEU A 5 2.50 -14.81 -1.27
CA LEU A 5 2.01 -15.90 -2.12
C LEU A 5 3.10 -16.38 -3.09
N ILE A 6 3.79 -15.46 -3.78
CA ILE A 6 4.91 -15.79 -4.66
C ILE A 6 6.02 -16.49 -3.88
N ALA A 7 6.40 -15.95 -2.72
CA ALA A 7 7.41 -16.55 -1.85
C ALA A 7 7.02 -17.97 -1.40
N GLN A 8 5.73 -18.22 -1.12
CA GLN A 8 5.22 -19.56 -0.80
C GLN A 8 5.40 -20.54 -1.97
N TYR A 9 5.07 -20.12 -3.20
CA TYR A 9 5.26 -20.95 -4.39
C TYR A 9 6.73 -21.25 -4.66
N ILE A 10 7.61 -20.26 -4.48
CA ILE A 10 9.07 -20.45 -4.58
C ILE A 10 9.54 -21.45 -3.51
N SER A 11 9.13 -21.29 -2.25
CA SER A 11 9.45 -22.21 -1.16
C SER A 11 9.03 -23.65 -1.48
N ALA A 12 7.79 -23.85 -1.93
CA ALA A 12 7.28 -25.17 -2.32
C ALA A 12 8.05 -25.75 -3.53
N GLY A 13 8.45 -24.92 -4.49
CA GLY A 13 9.29 -25.32 -5.62
C GLY A 13 10.68 -25.79 -5.19
N ILE A 14 11.28 -25.14 -4.19
CA ILE A 14 12.58 -25.54 -3.60
C ILE A 14 12.46 -26.91 -2.95
N GLU A 15 11.40 -27.16 -2.16
CA GLU A 15 11.15 -28.46 -1.51
C GLU A 15 10.99 -29.59 -2.55
N LYS A 16 10.32 -29.29 -3.67
CA LYS A 16 10.14 -30.21 -4.81
C LYS A 16 11.36 -30.29 -5.73
N ARG A 17 12.44 -29.55 -5.44
CA ARG A 17 13.68 -29.48 -6.25
C ARG A 17 13.44 -29.05 -7.70
N HIS A 18 12.47 -28.18 -7.93
CA HIS A 18 12.22 -27.59 -9.26
C HIS A 18 13.43 -26.76 -9.74
N GLN A 19 13.60 -26.70 -11.06
CA GLN A 19 14.65 -25.90 -11.72
C GLN A 19 14.03 -24.67 -12.40
N PRO A 20 14.72 -23.52 -12.44
CA PRO A 20 16.00 -23.25 -11.78
C PRO A 20 15.86 -23.16 -10.25
N ARG A 21 16.88 -23.61 -9.50
CA ARG A 21 16.87 -23.49 -8.04
C ARG A 21 17.01 -22.04 -7.60
N ILE A 22 16.03 -21.54 -6.85
CA ILE A 22 16.05 -20.21 -6.24
C ILE A 22 16.53 -20.33 -4.78
N ASN A 23 17.47 -19.48 -4.39
CA ASN A 23 17.95 -19.38 -3.01
C ASN A 23 17.16 -18.32 -2.23
N LEU A 24 15.90 -18.60 -1.94
CA LEU A 24 15.03 -17.68 -1.22
C LEU A 24 15.53 -17.47 0.20
N LYS A 25 15.86 -16.23 0.58
CA LYS A 25 16.30 -15.86 1.94
C LYS A 25 15.22 -15.25 2.81
N GLY A 26 14.25 -14.59 2.17
CA GLY A 26 13.21 -13.83 2.84
C GLY A 26 12.48 -12.94 1.85
N TYR A 27 11.62 -12.08 2.36
CA TYR A 27 10.85 -11.14 1.56
C TYR A 27 10.60 -9.85 2.35
N LEU A 28 10.36 -8.77 1.62
CA LEU A 28 10.02 -7.47 2.18
C LEU A 28 8.70 -6.97 1.59
N VAL A 29 7.89 -6.29 2.39
CA VAL A 29 6.62 -5.72 1.95
C VAL A 29 6.39 -4.34 2.58
N GLY A 30 6.15 -3.33 1.74
CA GLY A 30 5.84 -1.96 2.14
C GLY A 30 4.35 -1.67 2.03
N ASN A 31 3.79 -1.05 3.07
CA ASN A 31 2.38 -0.68 3.17
C ASN A 31 1.44 -1.79 2.64
N PRO A 32 1.61 -3.04 3.12
CA PRO A 32 1.02 -4.18 2.44
C PRO A 32 -0.47 -4.26 2.70
N LYS A 33 -1.27 -4.10 1.64
CA LYS A 33 -2.64 -4.64 1.67
C LYS A 33 -2.55 -6.15 1.93
N THR A 34 -3.17 -6.66 2.98
CA THR A 34 -3.08 -8.06 3.40
C THR A 34 -4.43 -8.70 3.61
N ASP A 35 -5.36 -8.00 4.23
CA ASP A 35 -6.67 -8.52 4.61
C ASP A 35 -7.61 -7.32 4.84
N PRO A 36 -8.73 -7.22 4.12
CA PRO A 36 -9.67 -6.11 4.24
C PRO A 36 -10.16 -5.85 5.66
N LYS A 37 -10.26 -6.90 6.52
CA LYS A 37 -10.64 -6.77 7.93
C LYS A 37 -9.69 -5.87 8.70
N PHE A 38 -8.42 -5.84 8.34
CA PHE A 38 -7.43 -4.98 8.97
C PHE A 38 -7.20 -3.71 8.15
N ASP A 39 -6.95 -3.86 6.84
CA ASP A 39 -6.55 -2.75 5.98
C ASP A 39 -7.62 -1.66 5.89
N ILE A 40 -8.90 -2.03 5.74
CA ILE A 40 -10.00 -1.08 5.60
C ILE A 40 -10.50 -0.63 6.97
N ASN A 41 -10.66 -1.57 7.90
CA ASN A 41 -11.24 -1.28 9.21
C ASN A 41 -10.41 -0.27 10.00
N PHE A 42 -9.08 -0.32 9.89
CA PHE A 42 -8.21 0.62 10.59
C PHE A 42 -8.09 2.00 9.94
N ARG A 43 -8.72 2.25 8.79
CA ARG A 43 -8.78 3.60 8.20
C ARG A 43 -9.54 4.58 9.08
N ILE A 44 -10.62 4.13 9.74
CA ILE A 44 -11.42 4.98 10.61
C ILE A 44 -10.65 5.47 11.85
N PRO A 45 -10.07 4.59 12.70
CA PRO A 45 -9.26 5.04 13.83
C PRO A 45 -7.99 5.80 13.39
N SER A 46 -7.42 5.48 12.22
CA SER A 46 -6.27 6.24 11.71
C SER A 46 -6.67 7.66 11.27
N ALA A 47 -7.81 7.81 10.58
CA ALA A 47 -8.34 9.12 10.22
C ALA A 47 -8.62 9.98 11.45
N HIS A 48 -9.10 9.36 12.54
CA HIS A 48 -9.26 10.05 13.82
C HIS A 48 -7.91 10.46 14.42
N GLY A 49 -6.94 9.54 14.50
CA GLY A 49 -5.60 9.82 15.02
C GLY A 49 -4.82 10.89 14.24
N PHE A 50 -5.12 11.05 12.94
CA PHE A 50 -4.54 12.08 12.09
C PHE A 50 -5.32 13.41 12.09
N GLY A 51 -6.42 13.50 12.85
CA GLY A 51 -7.25 14.71 12.94
C GLY A 51 -8.10 15.00 11.70
N ILE A 52 -8.31 14.01 10.82
CA ILE A 52 -9.14 14.14 9.61
C ILE A 52 -10.63 14.09 9.98
N ILE A 53 -10.99 13.35 11.02
CA ILE A 53 -12.34 13.29 11.56
C ILE A 53 -12.35 13.67 13.04
N SER A 54 -13.42 14.32 13.50
CA SER A 54 -13.56 14.74 14.90
C SER A 54 -13.92 13.59 15.84
N ASP A 55 -13.73 13.80 17.15
CA ASP A 55 -14.14 12.87 18.20
C ASP A 55 -15.61 12.46 18.05
N GLN A 56 -16.52 13.42 17.80
CA GLN A 56 -17.95 13.11 17.66
C GLN A 56 -18.22 12.19 16.47
N ILE A 57 -17.55 12.40 15.34
CA ILE A 57 -17.71 11.54 14.16
C ILE A 57 -17.16 10.13 14.46
N TYR A 58 -16.03 10.04 15.16
CA TYR A 58 -15.42 8.78 15.52
C TYR A 58 -16.28 7.99 16.53
N GLU A 59 -16.80 8.65 17.56
CA GLU A 59 -17.72 8.08 18.55
C GLU A 59 -19.03 7.60 17.90
N ASP A 60 -19.61 8.39 16.99
CA ASP A 60 -20.78 8.00 16.22
C ASP A 60 -20.52 6.76 15.37
N ALA A 61 -19.34 6.66 14.76
CA ALA A 61 -18.93 5.49 13.98
C ALA A 61 -18.78 4.26 14.88
N MET A 62 -18.08 4.38 16.01
CA MET A 62 -17.92 3.29 16.98
C MET A 62 -19.27 2.76 17.46
N LYS A 63 -20.19 3.67 17.83
CA LYS A 63 -21.52 3.32 18.32
C LYS A 63 -22.39 2.67 17.24
N SER A 64 -22.38 3.23 16.03
CA SER A 64 -23.27 2.79 14.95
C SER A 64 -22.79 1.52 14.25
N CYS A 65 -21.47 1.37 14.09
CA CYS A 65 -20.83 0.29 13.35
C CYS A 65 -20.27 -0.83 14.25
N LYS A 66 -20.18 -0.62 15.58
CA LYS A 66 -19.72 -1.62 16.56
C LYS A 66 -18.34 -2.21 16.21
N GLY A 67 -17.46 -1.39 15.62
CA GLY A 67 -16.09 -1.77 15.26
C GLY A 67 -15.92 -2.53 13.93
N ASP A 68 -17.00 -2.81 13.18
CA ASP A 68 -16.93 -3.28 11.79
C ASP A 68 -17.30 -2.13 10.85
N TYR A 69 -16.27 -1.50 10.30
CA TYR A 69 -16.37 -0.41 9.32
C TYR A 69 -16.27 -0.91 7.88
N VAL A 70 -16.20 -2.22 7.67
CA VAL A 70 -16.10 -2.85 6.34
C VAL A 70 -17.49 -3.27 5.86
N ASN A 71 -18.29 -3.87 6.74
CA ASN A 71 -19.60 -4.41 6.42
C ASN A 71 -20.71 -3.68 7.21
N PRO A 72 -21.16 -2.50 6.75
CA PRO A 72 -22.21 -1.76 7.45
C PRO A 72 -23.51 -2.57 7.51
N THR A 73 -23.95 -2.89 8.72
CA THR A 73 -25.15 -3.71 8.97
C THR A 73 -26.44 -2.90 9.09
N ASN A 74 -26.34 -1.57 9.17
CA ASN A 74 -27.48 -0.68 9.38
C ASN A 74 -27.26 0.70 8.73
N GLN A 75 -28.36 1.43 8.54
CA GLN A 75 -28.36 2.73 7.86
C GLN A 75 -27.59 3.81 8.63
N MET A 76 -27.55 3.76 9.96
CA MET A 76 -26.80 4.72 10.76
C MET A 76 -25.29 4.56 10.51
N CYS A 77 -24.79 3.32 10.57
CA CYS A 77 -23.40 3.01 10.25
C CYS A 77 -23.05 3.43 8.82
N ALA A 78 -23.85 3.03 7.82
CA ALA A 78 -23.62 3.42 6.44
C ALA A 78 -23.60 4.96 6.26
N GLY A 79 -24.49 5.66 6.97
CA GLY A 79 -24.56 7.13 6.97
C GLY A 79 -23.29 7.79 7.52
N VAL A 80 -22.79 7.31 8.66
CA VAL A 80 -21.56 7.82 9.29
C VAL A 80 -20.33 7.48 8.44
N LEU A 81 -20.23 6.25 7.94
CA LEU A 81 -19.11 5.85 7.06
C LEU A 81 -19.04 6.70 5.81
N ARG A 82 -20.17 6.99 5.15
CA ARG A 82 -20.22 7.90 4.00
C ARG A 82 -19.75 9.32 4.35
N LYS A 83 -20.09 9.82 5.54
CA LYS A 83 -19.60 11.13 6.01
C LYS A 83 -18.07 11.12 6.15
N ILE A 84 -17.51 10.06 6.72
CA ILE A 84 -16.06 9.89 6.87
C ILE A 84 -15.39 9.75 5.50
N GLU A 85 -15.95 8.95 4.60
CA GLU A 85 -15.44 8.78 3.23
C GLU A 85 -15.41 10.10 2.47
N ASN A 86 -16.41 10.95 2.64
CA ASN A 86 -16.40 12.30 2.04
C ASN A 86 -15.23 13.13 2.55
N LEU A 87 -14.98 13.15 3.86
CA LEU A 87 -13.85 13.90 4.45
C LEU A 87 -12.50 13.34 3.98
N ILE A 88 -12.33 12.02 3.99
CA ILE A 88 -11.12 11.36 3.46
C ILE A 88 -10.96 11.65 1.96
N SER A 89 -12.06 11.80 1.22
CA SER A 89 -11.99 12.12 -0.19
C SER A 89 -11.41 13.51 -0.45
N GLU A 90 -11.36 14.42 0.51
CA GLU A 90 -10.81 15.77 0.32
C GLU A 90 -9.27 15.81 0.38
N ILE A 91 -8.64 14.73 0.87
CA ILE A 91 -7.18 14.66 1.07
C ILE A 91 -6.50 13.67 0.11
N ALA A 92 -5.16 13.69 0.09
CA ALA A 92 -4.34 12.67 -0.56
C ALA A 92 -4.19 11.45 0.37
N ASP A 93 -5.10 10.48 0.31
CA ASP A 93 -5.08 9.34 1.23
C ASP A 93 -3.81 8.46 1.16
N ALA A 94 -3.05 8.49 0.07
CA ALA A 94 -1.75 7.85 -0.04
C ALA A 94 -0.65 8.56 0.78
N HIS A 95 -0.78 9.84 1.06
CA HIS A 95 0.07 10.59 1.99
C HIS A 95 -0.68 11.84 2.45
N PHE A 96 -1.34 11.79 3.62
CA PHE A 96 -2.38 12.79 3.95
C PHE A 96 -1.88 14.23 4.15
N LEU A 97 -0.58 14.44 4.39
CA LEU A 97 0.02 15.78 4.43
C LEU A 97 0.27 16.43 3.06
N TYR A 98 0.21 15.66 1.97
CA TYR A 98 0.52 16.17 0.63
C TYR A 98 -0.74 16.72 -0.06
N LYS A 99 -0.51 17.58 -1.05
CA LYS A 99 -1.59 18.10 -1.90
C LYS A 99 -2.29 16.95 -2.62
N LYS A 100 -3.62 17.03 -2.68
CA LYS A 100 -4.42 16.12 -3.49
C LYS A 100 -4.22 16.43 -4.97
N CYS A 101 -3.49 15.55 -5.65
CA CYS A 101 -3.13 15.70 -7.05
C CYS A 101 -3.98 14.83 -7.98
N VAL A 102 -4.18 15.28 -9.22
CA VAL A 102 -4.73 14.42 -10.27
C VAL A 102 -3.73 13.30 -10.54
N VAL A 103 -4.20 12.06 -10.55
CA VAL A 103 -3.37 10.90 -10.88
C VAL A 103 -3.33 10.76 -12.41
N ALA A 104 -2.13 10.71 -12.98
CA ALA A 104 -1.90 10.55 -14.42
C ALA A 104 -2.22 9.11 -14.88
N VAL A 105 -3.50 8.75 -14.87
CA VAL A 105 -4.04 7.51 -15.44
C VAL A 105 -4.89 7.83 -16.67
N PRO A 106 -4.86 6.99 -17.73
CA PRO A 106 -5.78 7.13 -18.86
C PRO A 106 -7.21 7.03 -18.33
N LYS A 107 -8.11 7.90 -18.82
CA LYS A 107 -9.52 7.85 -18.43
C LYS A 107 -10.10 6.50 -18.88
N PRO A 108 -10.71 5.75 -17.95
CA PRO A 108 -12.15 5.59 -18.07
C PRO A 108 -12.86 5.77 -16.72
N PHE A 109 -13.80 6.72 -16.75
CA PHE A 109 -14.94 6.90 -15.85
C PHE A 109 -14.76 7.35 -14.40
N ASP A 110 -15.68 8.25 -14.04
CA ASP A 110 -16.04 8.68 -12.68
C ASP A 110 -16.19 7.49 -11.74
N ASP A 111 -15.55 7.60 -10.58
CA ASP A 111 -16.09 6.99 -9.38
C ASP A 111 -17.40 7.72 -9.10
N ALA A 112 -18.53 7.17 -9.53
CA ALA A 112 -19.85 7.78 -9.42
C ALA A 112 -20.28 8.04 -7.95
N SER A 113 -19.47 7.65 -6.96
CA SER A 113 -19.62 8.10 -5.57
C SER A 113 -18.93 9.43 -5.24
N ARG A 114 -17.99 9.91 -6.08
CA ARG A 114 -17.06 11.02 -5.76
C ARG A 114 -17.23 12.30 -6.59
N ARG A 115 -18.13 12.34 -7.58
CA ARG A 115 -18.46 13.59 -8.29
C ARG A 115 -19.96 13.66 -8.64
N LYS A 116 -20.72 14.39 -7.84
CA LYS A 116 -21.87 15.13 -8.36
C LYS A 116 -21.36 16.54 -8.66
N PHE A 117 -21.04 16.84 -9.92
CA PHE A 117 -21.30 18.13 -10.59
C PHE A 117 -20.89 18.02 -12.07
N LEU A 118 -21.92 17.99 -12.93
CA LEU A 118 -22.00 18.37 -14.35
C LEU A 118 -20.78 18.12 -15.26
N MET A 119 -20.80 17.00 -16.00
CA MET A 119 -20.64 16.97 -17.47
C MET A 119 -20.91 15.55 -17.98
N GLU A 120 -21.90 15.40 -18.85
CA GLU A 120 -22.01 14.25 -19.75
C GLU A 120 -20.79 14.28 -20.67
N GLU A 121 -19.92 13.27 -20.64
CA GLU A 121 -18.97 13.09 -21.74
C GLU A 121 -18.47 11.65 -21.86
N SER A 122 -18.35 11.22 -23.10
CA SER A 122 -18.21 9.86 -23.60
C SER A 122 -16.83 9.23 -23.39
N ILE A 123 -16.80 7.90 -23.45
CA ILE A 123 -15.61 7.05 -23.26
C ILE A 123 -14.65 7.21 -24.45
N GLN A 124 -13.41 7.65 -24.20
CA GLN A 124 -12.30 7.55 -25.16
C GLN A 124 -11.11 6.83 -24.52
N ILE A 125 -10.76 5.67 -25.08
CA ILE A 125 -9.69 4.78 -24.62
C ILE A 125 -8.29 5.30 -25.03
N ASN A 126 -8.20 6.42 -25.76
CA ASN A 126 -6.94 6.93 -26.33
C ASN A 126 -6.55 8.34 -25.82
N ALA A 127 -7.11 8.77 -24.69
CA ALA A 127 -6.81 10.11 -24.17
C ALA A 127 -5.54 10.08 -23.29
N ALA A 128 -4.56 10.92 -23.65
CA ALA A 128 -3.38 11.15 -22.83
C ALA A 128 -3.78 11.44 -21.36
N PRO A 129 -2.98 11.01 -20.37
CA PRO A 129 -3.30 11.25 -18.98
C PRO A 129 -3.47 12.74 -18.70
N GLY A 130 -4.42 13.08 -17.84
CA GLY A 130 -4.63 14.46 -17.43
C GLY A 130 -3.35 15.04 -16.83
N ARG A 131 -2.91 16.21 -17.30
CA ARG A 131 -1.69 16.88 -16.86
C ARG A 131 -1.85 17.38 -15.42
N PRO A 132 -1.07 16.89 -14.45
CA PRO A 132 -1.02 17.46 -13.10
C PRO A 132 -0.31 18.82 -13.11
N SER A 133 -0.49 19.61 -12.05
CA SER A 133 0.33 20.81 -11.83
C SER A 133 1.81 20.42 -11.61
N LEU A 134 2.73 21.35 -11.86
CA LEU A 134 4.17 21.07 -11.76
C LEU A 134 4.62 20.78 -10.31
N ASP A 135 3.92 21.33 -9.33
CA ASP A 135 4.17 21.12 -7.90
C ASP A 135 3.55 19.82 -7.36
N CYS A 136 2.83 19.07 -8.19
CA CYS A 136 2.26 17.80 -7.82
C CYS A 136 3.27 16.67 -7.96
N PHE A 137 3.39 15.82 -6.94
CA PHE A 137 4.27 14.64 -6.98
C PHE A 137 3.92 13.68 -8.14
N THR A 138 2.64 13.63 -8.55
CA THR A 138 2.16 12.84 -9.68
C THR A 138 2.62 13.36 -11.04
N TYR A 139 3.24 14.56 -11.12
CA TYR A 139 3.79 15.08 -12.37
C TYR A 139 4.89 14.16 -12.93
N GLY A 140 5.70 13.54 -12.07
CA GLY A 140 6.66 12.51 -12.50
C GLY A 140 5.99 11.34 -13.21
N TYR A 141 4.76 10.98 -12.81
CA TYR A 141 4.01 9.90 -13.44
C TYR A 141 3.47 10.31 -14.82
N TYR A 142 3.09 11.58 -14.96
CA TYR A 142 2.73 12.16 -16.25
C TYR A 142 3.92 12.14 -17.22
N LEU A 143 5.12 12.52 -16.77
CA LEU A 143 6.33 12.42 -17.58
C LEU A 143 6.70 10.97 -17.93
N ALA A 144 6.56 10.05 -16.95
CA ALA A 144 6.82 8.64 -17.17
C ALA A 144 5.93 8.05 -18.28
N TYR A 145 4.68 8.51 -18.42
CA TYR A 145 3.82 8.09 -19.53
C TYR A 145 4.43 8.39 -20.91
N PHE A 146 4.94 9.60 -21.13
CA PHE A 146 5.56 9.96 -22.41
C PHE A 146 6.87 9.23 -22.62
N TRP A 147 7.70 9.16 -21.57
CA TRP A 147 8.96 8.44 -21.64
C TRP A 147 8.76 6.96 -21.98
N MET A 148 7.85 6.26 -21.29
CA MET A 148 7.55 4.85 -21.53
C MET A 148 6.90 4.56 -22.90
N ASN A 149 6.26 5.56 -23.51
CA ASN A 149 5.61 5.44 -24.82
C ASN A 149 6.44 6.01 -25.98
N ASP A 150 7.60 6.60 -25.71
CA ASP A 150 8.53 7.04 -26.74
C ASP A 150 9.15 5.85 -27.48
N ASN A 151 9.25 5.95 -28.81
CA ASN A 151 9.74 4.85 -29.65
C ASN A 151 11.19 4.48 -29.34
N LEU A 152 12.06 5.46 -29.09
CA LEU A 152 13.46 5.18 -28.75
C LEU A 152 13.56 4.45 -27.40
N THR A 153 12.75 4.88 -26.43
CA THR A 153 12.68 4.24 -25.11
C THR A 153 12.16 2.81 -25.22
N ARG A 154 11.05 2.59 -25.93
CA ARG A 154 10.47 1.24 -26.13
C ARG A 154 11.43 0.31 -26.85
N ASN A 155 12.10 0.79 -27.89
CA ASN A 155 13.12 0.03 -28.62
C ASN A 155 14.31 -0.31 -27.72
N SER A 156 14.78 0.65 -26.91
CA SER A 156 15.91 0.45 -25.99
C SER A 156 15.59 -0.52 -24.86
N LEU A 157 14.34 -0.55 -24.38
CA LEU A 157 13.84 -1.52 -23.41
C LEU A 157 13.52 -2.90 -24.04
N GLY A 158 13.65 -3.05 -25.36
CA GLY A 158 13.37 -4.29 -26.07
C GLY A 158 11.88 -4.65 -26.18
N VAL A 159 10.99 -3.66 -26.10
CA VAL A 159 9.55 -3.87 -26.29
C VAL A 159 9.28 -4.21 -27.74
N LYS A 160 8.90 -5.47 -28.01
CA LYS A 160 8.63 -5.94 -29.37
C LYS A 160 7.42 -5.25 -29.97
N GLU A 161 7.57 -4.74 -31.19
CA GLU A 161 6.47 -4.16 -31.95
C GLU A 161 5.31 -5.16 -32.09
N GLY A 162 4.08 -4.67 -31.97
CA GLY A 162 2.86 -5.49 -32.04
C GLY A 162 2.49 -6.26 -30.75
N THR A 163 3.33 -6.26 -29.71
CA THR A 163 2.98 -6.95 -28.43
C THR A 163 2.12 -6.12 -27.49
N THR A 164 2.28 -4.79 -27.53
CA THR A 164 1.45 -3.85 -26.78
C THR A 164 1.42 -2.53 -27.52
N SER A 165 0.25 -1.90 -27.62
CA SER A 165 0.07 -0.62 -28.29
C SER A 165 0.53 0.56 -27.44
N GLU A 166 0.38 0.47 -26.12
CA GLU A 166 0.57 1.60 -25.21
C GLU A 166 0.96 1.09 -23.82
N TRP A 167 1.92 1.76 -23.19
CA TRP A 167 2.20 1.58 -21.78
C TRP A 167 1.25 2.44 -20.95
N ILE A 168 0.55 1.79 -20.03
CA ILE A 168 -0.37 2.41 -19.09
C ILE A 168 0.08 2.04 -17.67
N ARG A 169 0.33 3.06 -16.82
CA ARG A 169 0.82 2.85 -15.45
C ARG A 169 -0.07 1.93 -14.61
N CYS A 170 -1.38 2.18 -14.62
CA CYS A 170 -2.37 1.43 -13.84
C CYS A 170 -3.60 1.16 -14.70
N ILE A 171 -3.76 -0.07 -15.16
CA ILE A 171 -4.96 -0.50 -15.89
C ILE A 171 -6.02 -0.92 -14.86
N LYS A 172 -7.14 -0.19 -14.81
CA LYS A 172 -8.32 -0.56 -14.03
C LYS A 172 -9.28 -1.39 -14.88
N GLY A 173 -10.03 -2.29 -14.25
CA GLY A 173 -11.05 -3.10 -14.95
C GLY A 173 -10.48 -4.29 -15.73
N LEU A 174 -9.25 -4.72 -15.44
CA LEU A 174 -8.80 -6.04 -15.86
C LEU A 174 -9.76 -7.10 -15.28
N PRO A 175 -10.14 -8.13 -16.06
CA PRO A 175 -11.03 -9.19 -15.61
C PRO A 175 -10.28 -10.14 -14.65
N ASN A 176 -9.94 -9.62 -13.47
CA ASN A 176 -9.22 -10.34 -12.44
C ASN A 176 -10.23 -10.99 -11.49
N THR A 177 -10.06 -12.28 -11.23
CA THR A 177 -10.73 -12.96 -10.13
C THR A 177 -9.98 -12.67 -8.83
N PHE A 178 -10.67 -12.12 -7.83
CA PHE A 178 -10.13 -11.97 -6.48
C PHE A 178 -10.30 -13.29 -5.72
N ASP A 179 -9.32 -14.18 -5.85
CA ASP A 179 -9.32 -15.53 -5.27
C ASP A 179 -8.53 -15.65 -3.95
N MET A 180 -7.77 -14.61 -3.59
CA MET A 180 -7.03 -14.52 -2.34
C MET A 180 -7.63 -13.43 -1.43
N PRO A 181 -8.55 -13.78 -0.51
CA PRO A 181 -9.17 -12.81 0.39
C PRO A 181 -8.21 -12.28 1.47
N SER A 182 -7.20 -13.06 1.83
CA SER A 182 -6.21 -12.70 2.85
C SER A 182 -4.84 -13.28 2.51
N SER A 183 -3.78 -12.48 2.70
CA SER A 183 -2.39 -12.95 2.57
C SER A 183 -1.71 -13.29 3.90
N ILE A 184 -2.41 -13.12 5.03
CA ILE A 184 -1.89 -13.43 6.38
C ILE A 184 -1.47 -14.90 6.54
N PRO A 185 -2.23 -15.91 6.04
CA PRO A 185 -1.82 -17.31 6.17
C PRO A 185 -0.47 -17.62 5.49
N TYR A 186 -0.15 -16.93 4.39
CA TYR A 186 1.13 -17.10 3.70
C TYR A 186 2.28 -16.47 4.48
N HIS A 187 2.06 -15.31 5.13
CA HIS A 187 3.04 -14.72 6.04
C HIS A 187 3.36 -15.69 7.20
N LEU A 188 2.34 -16.28 7.80
CA LEU A 188 2.50 -17.27 8.89
C LEU A 188 3.29 -18.51 8.43
N ASN A 189 2.92 -19.08 7.28
CA ASN A 189 3.59 -20.28 6.77
C ASN A 189 5.08 -20.02 6.49
N LEU A 190 5.40 -18.93 5.80
CA LEU A 190 6.78 -18.60 5.44
C LEU A 190 7.65 -18.30 6.67
N THR A 191 7.15 -17.52 7.62
CA THR A 191 7.90 -17.19 8.83
C THR A 191 8.10 -18.42 9.72
N THR A 192 7.12 -19.33 9.78
CA THR A 192 7.25 -20.64 10.48
C THR A 192 8.30 -21.54 9.83
N LYS A 193 8.53 -21.43 8.52
CA LYS A 193 9.63 -22.10 7.81
C LYS A 193 11.00 -21.44 8.02
N GLY A 194 11.05 -20.33 8.77
CA GLY A 194 12.28 -19.61 9.08
C GLY A 194 12.69 -18.53 8.06
N TYR A 195 11.88 -18.25 7.04
CA TYR A 195 12.18 -17.15 6.11
C TYR A 195 12.05 -15.81 6.82
N ARG A 196 13.04 -14.92 6.59
CA ARG A 196 13.03 -13.55 7.10
C ARG A 196 11.92 -12.74 6.43
N ALA A 197 11.17 -11.98 7.22
CA ALA A 197 10.13 -11.07 6.73
C ALA A 197 10.39 -9.66 7.27
N LEU A 198 10.53 -8.68 6.38
CA LEU A 198 10.45 -7.27 6.74
C LEU A 198 9.11 -6.71 6.28
N VAL A 199 8.30 -6.28 7.23
CA VAL A 199 7.09 -5.51 6.95
C VAL A 199 7.39 -4.06 7.32
N TYR A 200 7.07 -3.13 6.44
CA TYR A 200 7.19 -1.72 6.77
C TYR A 200 5.98 -0.89 6.35
N SER A 201 5.75 0.21 7.04
CA SER A 201 4.68 1.16 6.72
C SER A 201 5.20 2.60 6.79
N GLY A 202 4.94 3.39 5.74
CA GLY A 202 4.91 4.84 5.90
C GLY A 202 3.85 5.24 6.92
N ASP A 203 4.21 6.08 7.89
CA ASP A 203 3.31 6.48 8.98
C ASP A 203 2.26 7.53 8.58
N HIS A 204 2.32 8.04 7.34
CA HIS A 204 1.35 8.97 6.76
C HIS A 204 0.45 8.34 5.67
N ASP A 205 0.43 7.02 5.55
CA ASP A 205 -0.47 6.29 4.66
C ASP A 205 -1.84 6.05 5.30
N LEU A 206 -2.93 6.50 4.65
CA LEU A 206 -4.31 6.21 5.05
C LEU A 206 -5.00 5.19 4.13
N GLN A 207 -4.37 4.79 3.02
CA GLN A 207 -4.86 3.70 2.16
C GLN A 207 -4.64 2.35 2.84
N VAL A 208 -3.44 2.14 3.40
CA VAL A 208 -3.09 0.96 4.20
C VAL A 208 -2.43 1.43 5.49
N PRO A 209 -3.23 1.82 6.50
CA PRO A 209 -2.69 2.46 7.69
C PRO A 209 -1.76 1.54 8.48
N LEU A 210 -0.75 2.16 9.10
CA LEU A 210 0.20 1.48 9.98
C LEU A 210 -0.51 0.68 11.08
N LEU A 211 -1.63 1.20 11.60
CA LEU A 211 -2.42 0.54 12.64
C LEU A 211 -3.02 -0.80 12.16
N GLY A 212 -3.50 -0.84 10.91
CA GLY A 212 -3.97 -2.08 10.28
C GLY A 212 -2.83 -3.07 10.12
N THR A 213 -1.66 -2.59 9.71
CA THR A 213 -0.46 -3.42 9.58
C THR A 213 -0.03 -4.02 10.91
N GLN A 214 0.06 -3.22 11.97
CA GLN A 214 0.35 -3.70 13.32
C GLN A 214 -0.69 -4.71 13.81
N ALA A 215 -1.98 -4.45 13.56
CA ALA A 215 -3.05 -5.30 14.04
C ALA A 215 -3.02 -6.71 13.42
N TRP A 216 -2.77 -6.84 12.11
CA TRP A 216 -2.65 -8.18 11.50
C TRP A 216 -1.36 -8.88 11.93
N ILE A 217 -0.23 -8.17 12.09
CA ILE A 217 1.01 -8.77 12.61
C ILE A 217 0.78 -9.32 14.02
N ARG A 218 0.14 -8.54 14.89
CA ARG A 218 -0.23 -8.99 16.24
C ARG A 218 -1.14 -10.22 16.22
N SER A 219 -1.99 -10.37 15.21
CA SER A 219 -2.86 -11.55 15.08
C SER A 219 -2.09 -12.86 14.82
N LEU A 220 -0.82 -12.79 14.41
CA LEU A 220 0.05 -13.97 14.30
C LEU A 220 0.49 -14.53 15.66
N ASN A 221 0.36 -13.74 16.73
CA ASN A 221 0.67 -14.13 18.10
C ASN A 221 2.13 -14.61 18.31
N PHE A 222 3.08 -14.03 17.59
CA PHE A 222 4.49 -14.28 17.81
C PHE A 222 5.01 -13.50 19.03
N PRO A 223 5.88 -14.10 19.87
CA PRO A 223 6.56 -13.38 20.94
C PRO A 223 7.39 -12.20 20.41
N ILE A 224 7.44 -11.12 21.18
CA ILE A 224 8.34 -9.98 20.92
C ILE A 224 9.74 -10.37 21.38
N VAL A 225 10.75 -10.14 20.53
CA VAL A 225 12.17 -10.43 20.83
C VAL A 225 13.03 -9.16 20.88
N ASP A 226 12.56 -8.06 20.28
CA ASP A 226 13.12 -6.70 20.43
C ASP A 226 11.94 -5.73 20.50
N ASP A 227 11.79 -5.04 21.62
CA ASP A 227 10.62 -4.21 21.91
C ASP A 227 10.61 -2.91 21.08
N TRP A 228 9.45 -2.25 21.02
CA TRP A 228 9.23 -1.05 20.23
C TRP A 228 10.24 0.05 20.55
N ARG A 229 11.06 0.41 19.55
CA ARG A 229 12.10 1.42 19.70
C ARG A 229 12.29 2.23 18.42
N ALA A 230 12.86 3.42 18.54
CA ALA A 230 13.26 4.20 17.38
C ALA A 230 14.45 3.54 16.66
N TRP A 231 14.45 3.60 15.33
CA TRP A 231 15.62 3.33 14.51
C TRP A 231 16.10 4.65 13.87
N HIS A 232 17.41 4.78 13.71
CA HIS A 232 18.03 6.07 13.42
C HIS A 232 18.79 6.07 12.09
N LEU A 233 18.74 7.21 11.42
CA LEU A 233 19.58 7.58 10.28
C LEU A 233 20.07 9.01 10.52
N ASP A 234 21.37 9.23 10.36
CA ASP A 234 22.02 10.55 10.51
C ASP A 234 21.66 11.32 11.79
N GLY A 235 21.57 10.59 12.91
CA GLY A 235 21.29 11.16 14.23
C GLY A 235 19.82 11.58 14.45
N GLN A 236 18.91 11.22 13.54
CA GLN A 236 17.47 11.44 13.67
C GLN A 236 16.71 10.12 13.66
N ALA A 237 15.55 10.09 14.34
CA ALA A 237 14.65 8.96 14.25
C ALA A 237 14.05 8.90 12.83
N ALA A 238 14.44 7.89 12.07
CA ALA A 238 13.92 7.62 10.72
C ALA A 238 12.58 6.83 10.79
N GLY A 239 12.28 6.27 11.96
CA GLY A 239 11.01 5.64 12.29
C GLY A 239 11.15 4.78 13.55
N PHE A 240 10.26 3.80 13.69
CA PHE A 240 10.23 2.89 14.82
C PHE A 240 10.19 1.44 14.36
N THR A 241 10.75 0.53 15.14
CA THR A 241 10.83 -0.88 14.80
C THR A 241 10.54 -1.75 16.00
N ILE A 242 10.06 -2.96 15.71
CA ILE A 242 9.81 -4.04 16.67
C ILE A 242 10.13 -5.36 15.96
N ALA A 243 10.80 -6.26 16.67
CA ALA A 243 11.10 -7.59 16.16
C ALA A 243 10.30 -8.65 16.93
N TYR A 244 9.77 -9.60 16.18
CA TYR A 244 9.07 -10.76 16.69
C TYR A 244 9.93 -12.00 16.47
N ALA A 245 9.59 -13.07 17.18
CA ALA A 245 10.05 -14.40 16.85
C ALA A 245 9.71 -14.76 15.38
N ASN A 246 10.25 -15.87 14.89
CA ASN A 246 10.03 -16.35 13.52
C ASN A 246 10.55 -15.37 12.44
N ASN A 247 11.60 -14.61 12.77
CA ASN A 247 12.31 -13.72 11.85
C ASN A 247 11.42 -12.64 11.19
N LEU A 248 10.39 -12.17 11.90
CA LEU A 248 9.52 -11.09 11.44
C LEU A 248 9.93 -9.77 12.11
N THR A 249 10.29 -8.79 11.30
CA THR A 249 10.54 -7.41 11.74
C THR A 249 9.47 -6.50 11.17
N PHE A 250 8.92 -5.63 12.00
CA PHE A 250 8.09 -4.51 11.57
C PHE A 250 8.84 -3.19 11.75
N ALA A 251 8.72 -2.30 10.78
CA ALA A 251 9.31 -0.96 10.84
C ALA A 251 8.33 0.11 10.32
N THR A 252 8.38 1.31 10.88
CA THR A 252 7.76 2.49 10.28
C THR A 252 8.81 3.33 9.58
N ILE A 253 8.38 4.07 8.56
CA ILE A 253 9.15 5.13 7.91
C ILE A 253 8.48 6.45 8.27
N LYS A 254 9.16 7.28 9.08
CA LYS A 254 8.64 8.57 9.54
C LYS A 254 8.53 9.55 8.39
N GLY A 255 7.35 10.08 8.15
CA GLY A 255 7.07 10.94 6.99
C GLY A 255 6.88 10.16 5.68
N GLY A 256 6.75 8.83 5.75
CA GLY A 256 6.49 8.00 4.58
C GLY A 256 4.99 7.94 4.26
N GLY A 257 4.65 7.94 2.97
CA GLY A 257 3.31 7.63 2.47
C GLY A 257 3.14 6.16 2.06
N HIS A 258 2.15 5.88 1.21
CA HIS A 258 1.82 4.55 0.69
C HIS A 258 2.99 3.95 -0.11
N THR A 259 3.56 4.75 -1.00
CA THR A 259 4.82 4.46 -1.71
C THR A 259 5.98 5.06 -0.94
N ALA A 260 6.23 4.60 0.30
CA ALA A 260 7.22 5.21 1.19
C ALA A 260 8.57 5.59 0.53
N PRO A 261 9.18 4.78 -0.37
CA PRO A 261 10.42 5.16 -1.06
C PRO A 261 10.32 6.39 -1.97
N GLU A 262 9.14 6.75 -2.46
CA GLU A 262 8.93 7.99 -3.23
C GLU A 262 8.93 9.24 -2.33
N TYR A 263 8.62 9.09 -1.04
CA TYR A 263 8.51 10.18 -0.08
C TYR A 263 9.75 10.32 0.81
N GLN A 264 10.35 9.18 1.20
CA GLN A 264 11.49 9.08 2.12
C GLN A 264 12.53 8.10 1.54
N PRO A 265 13.20 8.48 0.44
CA PRO A 265 14.08 7.57 -0.30
C PRO A 265 15.33 7.18 0.50
N GLU A 266 15.90 8.09 1.28
CA GLU A 266 17.13 7.86 2.05
C GLU A 266 16.88 6.85 3.18
N GLU A 267 15.79 7.05 3.94
CA GLU A 267 15.34 6.17 5.00
C GLU A 267 14.98 4.78 4.46
N CYS A 268 14.23 4.72 3.35
CA CYS A 268 13.86 3.45 2.74
C CYS A 268 15.08 2.69 2.22
N PHE A 269 16.05 3.39 1.62
CA PHE A 269 17.30 2.79 1.16
C PHE A 269 18.11 2.24 2.32
N ALA A 270 18.31 3.02 3.39
CA ALA A 270 19.05 2.59 4.57
C ALA A 270 18.39 1.38 5.24
N MET A 271 17.06 1.38 5.39
CA MET A 271 16.31 0.25 5.92
C MET A 271 16.50 -1.01 5.06
N ALA A 272 16.34 -0.88 3.74
CA ALA A 272 16.51 -2.01 2.81
C ALA A 272 17.94 -2.55 2.83
N GLN A 273 18.94 -1.68 2.84
CA GLN A 273 20.36 -2.05 2.88
C GLN A 273 20.68 -2.81 4.17
N ARG A 274 20.30 -2.28 5.34
CA ARG A 274 20.51 -2.94 6.63
C ARG A 274 19.85 -4.32 6.65
N TRP A 275 18.60 -4.41 6.17
CA TRP A 275 17.89 -5.69 6.11
C TRP A 275 18.59 -6.71 5.20
N LEU A 276 19.05 -6.30 4.01
CA LEU A 276 19.79 -7.15 3.07
C LEU A 276 21.13 -7.63 3.67
N ASN A 277 21.80 -6.80 4.45
CA ASN A 277 23.07 -7.10 5.10
C ASN A 277 22.93 -7.91 6.41
N ASN A 278 21.71 -8.18 6.88
CA ASN A 278 21.42 -8.73 8.22
C ASN A 278 21.89 -7.81 9.37
N GLU A 279 21.90 -6.51 9.13
CA GLU A 279 22.17 -5.49 10.15
C GLU A 279 20.87 -5.08 10.85
N PRO A 280 20.93 -4.73 12.15
CA PRO A 280 19.77 -4.23 12.86
C PRO A 280 19.34 -2.86 12.31
N LEU A 281 18.04 -2.56 12.40
CA LEU A 281 17.52 -1.21 12.20
C LEU A 281 17.86 -0.33 13.40
#